data_AF-A0A3D0UUN0-F1
#
_entry.id   AF-A0A3D0UUN0-F1
#
_cell.length_a   1.000
_cell.length_b   1.000
_cell.length_c   1.000
_cell.angle_alpha   90.00
_cell.angle_beta   90.00
_cell.angle_gamma   90.00
#
_symmetry.space_group_name_H-M   'P 1'
#
loop_
_entity.id
_entity.type
_entity.pdbx_description
1 polymer ?
#
loop_
_entity_poly.entity_id
_entity_poly.type
_entity_poly.pdbx_seq_one_letter_code
_entity_poly.pdbx_strand_id
1 'polypeptide(L)'
;FIGIALANNLNPYKREIYPIPFWNSKLGKNDMQPVTAYTVYLQKAQASGKLDGWDTEIFEDDNGKVSGGKITIHRKDWNNPFVWEVTRDEIVQCKKD
;
A
#
# COMPACT_ATOMS: atom_id res chain seq x y z
N PHE A 1 14.74 -1.53 -6.93
CA PHE A 1 14.28 -2.09 -5.64
C PHE A 1 15.29 -1.82 -4.51
N ILE A 2 16.46 -2.48 -4.46
CA ILE A 2 17.42 -2.38 -3.34
C ILE A 2 17.87 -0.93 -3.07
N GLY A 3 18.19 -0.14 -4.10
CA GLY A 3 18.61 1.25 -3.91
C GLY A 3 17.54 2.14 -3.25
N ILE A 4 16.25 1.90 -3.55
CA ILE A 4 15.13 2.63 -2.93
C ILE A 4 14.98 2.22 -1.46
N ALA A 5 15.13 0.92 -1.18
CA ALA A 5 15.07 0.40 0.19
C ALA A 5 16.17 1.02 1.07
N LEU A 6 17.41 1.07 0.58
CA LEU A 6 18.54 1.69 1.29
C LEU A 6 18.33 3.20 1.50
N ALA A 7 17.93 3.93 0.46
CA ALA A 7 17.73 5.39 0.55
C ALA A 7 16.64 5.79 1.56
N ASN A 8 15.63 4.94 1.76
CA ASN A 8 14.51 5.22 2.67
C ASN A 8 14.61 4.47 4.00
N ASN A 9 15.73 3.79 4.25
CA ASN A 9 15.96 2.94 5.41
C ASN A 9 14.82 1.92 5.65
N LEU A 10 14.36 1.28 4.56
CA LEU A 10 13.30 0.28 4.57
C LEU A 10 13.89 -1.12 4.52
N ASN A 11 13.33 -2.04 5.31
CA ASN A 11 13.77 -3.42 5.41
C ASN A 11 12.89 -4.37 4.58
N PRO A 12 13.42 -4.97 3.49
CA PRO A 12 12.68 -5.93 2.67
C PRO A 12 12.23 -7.19 3.43
N TYR A 13 13.03 -7.65 4.40
CA TYR A 13 12.74 -8.87 5.17
C TYR A 13 11.57 -8.68 6.14
N LYS A 14 11.37 -7.46 6.63
CA LYS A 14 10.21 -7.08 7.45
C LYS A 14 8.95 -6.77 6.61
N ARG A 15 9.03 -6.92 5.28
CA ARG A 15 8.00 -6.53 4.29
C ARG A 15 7.63 -5.04 4.35
N GLU A 16 8.57 -4.18 4.73
CA GLU A 16 8.38 -2.72 4.70
C GLU A 16 8.38 -2.19 3.26
N ILE A 17 9.09 -2.87 2.36
CA ILE A 17 9.09 -2.64 0.92
C ILE A 17 9.13 -3.99 0.20
N TYR A 18 8.30 -4.17 -0.83
CA TYR A 18 8.25 -5.40 -1.61
C TYR A 18 8.00 -5.10 -3.09
N PRO A 19 8.59 -5.88 -4.01
CA PRO A 19 8.31 -5.74 -5.43
C PRO A 19 6.99 -6.44 -5.76
N ILE A 20 6.16 -5.78 -6.56
CA ILE A 20 4.99 -6.41 -7.18
C ILE A 20 5.32 -6.64 -8.66
N PRO A 21 5.34 -7.90 -9.13
CA PRO A 21 5.55 -8.20 -10.53
C PRO A 21 4.30 -7.84 -11.33
N PHE A 22 4.47 -7.21 -12.49
CA PHE A 22 3.39 -6.88 -13.41
C PHE A 22 3.82 -7.07 -14.86
N TRP A 23 2.86 -7.32 -15.74
CA TRP A 23 3.12 -7.38 -17.18
C TRP A 23 3.24 -5.97 -17.75
N ASN A 24 4.41 -5.63 -18.28
CA ASN A 24 4.63 -4.33 -18.91
C ASN A 24 4.43 -4.45 -20.42
N SER A 25 3.24 -4.09 -20.91
CA SER A 25 2.88 -4.14 -22.34
C SER A 25 3.79 -3.32 -23.24
N LYS A 26 4.46 -2.27 -22.71
CA LYS A 26 5.40 -1.45 -23.49
C LYS A 26 6.77 -2.13 -23.66
N LEU A 27 7.17 -2.92 -22.66
CA LEU A 27 8.46 -3.64 -22.67
C LEU A 27 8.31 -5.11 -23.14
N GLY A 28 7.07 -5.61 -23.30
CA GLY A 28 6.79 -6.98 -23.73
C GLY A 28 7.30 -8.05 -22.76
N LYS A 29 7.49 -7.70 -21.48
CA LYS A 29 8.05 -8.60 -20.46
C LYS A 29 7.47 -8.30 -19.08
N ASN A 30 7.66 -9.24 -18.17
CA ASN A 30 7.42 -9.02 -16.74
C ASN A 30 8.39 -7.97 -16.21
N ASP A 31 7.84 -6.97 -15.53
CA ASP A 31 8.55 -5.88 -14.86
C ASP A 31 8.15 -5.86 -13.38
N MET A 32 8.86 -5.10 -12.55
CA MET A 32 8.63 -5.08 -11.10
C MET A 32 8.51 -3.66 -10.56
N GLN A 33 7.40 -3.37 -9.87
CA GLN A 33 7.18 -2.10 -9.21
C GLN A 33 7.46 -2.22 -7.70
N PRO A 34 8.37 -1.43 -7.12
CA PRO A 34 8.59 -1.39 -5.67
C PRO A 34 7.40 -0.70 -4.98
N VAL A 35 6.79 -1.36 -4.01
CA VAL A 35 5.68 -0.84 -3.21
C VAL A 35 6.06 -0.83 -1.73
N THR A 36 5.77 0.26 -1.04
CA THR A 36 5.98 0.41 0.41
C THR A 36 4.73 -0.04 1.16
N ALA A 37 4.90 -0.85 2.20
CA ALA A 37 3.76 -1.31 3.01
C ALA A 37 3.17 -0.17 3.85
N TYR A 38 1.84 -0.19 4.05
CA TYR A 38 1.16 0.84 4.84
C TYR A 38 1.61 0.89 6.31
N THR A 39 2.05 -0.26 6.85
CA THR A 39 2.59 -0.40 8.22
C THR A 39 3.80 0.52 8.46
N VAL A 40 4.58 0.83 7.42
CA VAL A 40 5.70 1.77 7.50
C VAL A 40 5.21 3.17 7.84
N TYR A 41 4.08 3.61 7.26
CA TYR A 41 3.51 4.92 7.55
C TYR A 41 2.99 4.99 8.98
N LEU A 42 2.34 3.92 9.46
CA LEU A 42 1.90 3.80 10.85
C LEU A 42 3.08 3.85 11.83
N GLN A 43 4.13 3.06 11.58
CA GLN A 43 5.34 3.03 12.42
C GLN A 43 6.05 4.38 12.46
N LYS A 44 6.18 5.08 11.32
CA LYS A 44 6.77 6.43 11.26
C LYS A 44 5.92 7.47 11.98
N ALA A 45 4.59 7.39 11.86
CA ALA A 45 3.67 8.27 12.56
C ALA A 45 3.68 8.03 14.08
N GLN A 46 3.79 6.76 14.54
CA GLN A 46 3.99 6.43 15.95
C GLN A 46 5.34 6.92 16.47
N ALA A 47 6.43 6.65 15.76
CA ALA A 47 7.78 7.05 16.15
C ALA A 47 7.94 8.58 16.25
N SER A 48 7.20 9.33 15.45
CA SER A 48 7.17 10.80 15.53
C SER A 48 6.24 11.35 16.61
N GLY A 49 5.44 10.51 17.27
CA GLY A 49 4.46 10.91 18.29
C GLY A 49 3.26 11.70 17.73
N LYS A 50 3.12 11.74 16.40
CA LYS A 50 2.13 12.56 15.68
C LYS A 50 0.95 11.76 15.15
N LEU A 51 0.95 10.43 15.30
CA LEU A 51 -0.21 9.61 14.97
C LEU A 51 -1.40 10.00 15.87
N ASP A 52 -2.54 10.25 15.26
CA ASP A 52 -3.80 10.58 15.93
C ASP A 52 -4.90 9.56 15.60
N GLY A 53 -4.49 8.31 15.37
CA GLY A 53 -5.36 7.20 14.98
C GLY A 53 -5.30 6.86 13.49
N TRP A 54 -5.88 5.70 13.18
CA TRP A 54 -6.10 5.24 11.81
C TRP A 54 -7.38 4.41 11.79
N ASP A 55 -8.03 4.39 10.64
CA ASP A 55 -9.25 3.63 10.41
C ASP A 55 -9.14 2.83 9.10
N THR A 56 -9.75 1.66 9.07
CA THR A 56 -9.82 0.81 7.87
C THR A 56 -11.23 0.37 7.61
N GLU A 57 -11.71 0.72 6.43
CA GLU A 57 -13.00 0.30 5.91
C GLU A 57 -12.74 -0.77 4.83
N ILE A 58 -13.42 -1.90 4.93
CA ILE A 58 -13.43 -2.92 3.87
C ILE A 58 -14.76 -2.80 3.16
N PHE A 59 -14.73 -2.65 1.84
CA PHE A 59 -15.93 -2.67 1.03
C PHE A 59 -16.24 -4.11 0.64
N GLU A 60 -17.50 -4.50 0.78
CA GLU A 60 -18.03 -5.78 0.34
C GLU A 60 -19.08 -5.55 -0.75
N ASP A 61 -19.11 -6.43 -1.73
CA ASP A 61 -20.12 -6.48 -2.79
C ASP A 61 -21.41 -7.15 -2.26
N ASP A 62 -22.51 -7.04 -3.00
CA ASP A 62 -23.83 -7.62 -2.65
C ASP A 62 -23.78 -9.15 -2.43
N ASN A 63 -22.73 -9.81 -2.93
CA ASN A 63 -22.44 -11.22 -2.75
C ASN A 63 -21.56 -11.55 -1.53
N GLY A 64 -21.30 -10.60 -0.65
CA GLY A 64 -20.43 -10.77 0.54
C GLY A 64 -18.95 -11.00 0.19
N LYS A 65 -18.52 -10.62 -1.02
CA LYS A 65 -17.12 -10.67 -1.43
C LYS A 65 -16.50 -9.30 -1.22
N VAL A 66 -15.29 -9.25 -0.67
CA VAL A 66 -14.51 -8.02 -0.59
C VAL A 66 -14.42 -7.38 -1.99
N SER A 67 -14.85 -6.14 -2.14
CA SER A 67 -14.86 -5.36 -3.38
C SER A 67 -13.80 -4.26 -3.38
N GLY A 68 -13.24 -3.92 -2.22
CA GLY A 68 -12.17 -2.95 -2.08
C GLY A 68 -11.86 -2.66 -0.62
N GLY A 69 -11.02 -1.67 -0.38
CA GLY A 69 -10.73 -1.19 0.96
C GLY A 69 -10.25 0.25 0.94
N LYS A 70 -10.46 0.93 2.06
CA LYS A 70 -10.05 2.30 2.28
C LYS A 70 -9.33 2.39 3.62
N ILE A 71 -8.19 3.05 3.63
CA ILE A 71 -7.44 3.35 4.83
C ILE A 71 -7.38 4.86 5.03
N THR A 72 -7.70 5.29 6.23
CA THR A 72 -7.64 6.68 6.66
C THR A 72 -6.61 6.79 7.79
N ILE A 73 -5.62 7.65 7.62
CA ILE A 73 -4.56 7.89 8.62
C ILE A 73 -4.69 9.32 9.13
N HIS A 74 -4.94 9.47 10.43
CA HIS A 74 -5.00 10.76 11.11
C HIS A 74 -3.64 11.10 11.72
N ARG A 75 -3.19 12.33 11.46
CA ARG A 75 -1.95 12.85 12.01
C ARG A 75 -2.17 14.26 12.54
N LYS A 76 -1.63 14.54 13.72
CA LYS A 76 -1.73 15.84 14.40
C LYS A 76 -1.11 17.00 13.61
N ASP A 77 -0.13 16.69 12.76
CA ASP A 77 0.56 17.69 11.94
C ASP A 77 -0.10 17.94 10.58
N TRP A 78 -1.17 17.22 10.25
CA TRP A 78 -1.90 17.38 8.99
C TRP A 78 -3.29 17.95 9.24
N ASN A 79 -3.67 18.96 8.44
CA ASN A 79 -4.99 19.56 8.54
C ASN A 79 -6.09 18.65 7.97
N ASN A 80 -5.70 17.76 7.03
CA ASN A 80 -6.58 16.76 6.45
C ASN A 80 -5.95 15.37 6.61
N PRO A 81 -6.74 14.33 6.92
CA PRO A 81 -6.21 12.97 7.00
C PRO A 81 -5.76 12.49 5.63
N PHE A 82 -4.80 11.55 5.63
CA PHE A 82 -4.48 10.83 4.41
C PHE A 82 -5.51 9.73 4.20
N VAL A 83 -6.15 9.76 3.05
CA VAL A 83 -7.12 8.74 2.63
C VAL A 83 -6.55 8.04 1.42
N TRP A 84 -6.46 6.72 1.49
CA TRP A 84 -6.11 5.88 0.35
C TRP A 84 -7.18 4.81 0.17
N GLU A 85 -7.80 4.83 -0.99
CA GLU A 85 -8.84 3.90 -1.41
C GLU A 85 -8.31 3.05 -2.55
N VAL A 86 -8.62 1.75 -2.52
CA VAL A 86 -8.24 0.81 -3.54
C VAL A 86 -9.37 -0.17 -3.81
N THR A 87 -9.70 -0.38 -5.08
CA THR A 87 -10.69 -1.38 -5.48
C THR A 87 -10.04 -2.75 -5.58
N ARG A 88 -10.83 -3.81 -5.39
CA ARG A 88 -10.34 -5.18 -5.53
C ARG A 88 -9.79 -5.44 -6.94
N ASP A 89 -10.38 -4.86 -7.97
CA ASP A 89 -9.92 -5.05 -9.35
C ASP A 89 -8.54 -4.43 -9.61
N GLU A 90 -8.16 -3.39 -8.88
CA GLU A 90 -6.82 -2.79 -8.97
C GLU A 90 -5.75 -3.65 -8.29
N ILE A 91 -6.12 -4.43 -7.25
CA ILE A 91 -5.18 -5.28 -6.50
C ILE A 91 -5.19 -6.74 -6.94
N VAL A 92 -6.29 -7.21 -7.52
CA VAL A 92 -6.44 -8.60 -7.96
C VAL A 92 -5.95 -8.74 -9.39
N GLN A 93 -4.77 -9.35 -9.52
CA GLN A 93 -4.27 -9.83 -10.79
C GLN A 93 -5.10 -11.05 -11.24
N CYS A 94 -6.05 -10.83 -12.15
CA CYS A 94 -6.60 -11.94 -12.94
C CYS A 94 -5.49 -12.42 -13.89
N LYS A 95 -5.03 -13.67 -13.72
CA LYS A 95 -4.16 -14.30 -14.72
C LYS A 95 -4.90 -14.23 -16.07
N LYS A 96 -4.26 -13.69 -17.10
CA LYS A 96 -4.63 -14.03 -18.47
C LYS A 96 -4.10 -15.44 -18.70
N ASP A 97 -5.02 -16.39 -18.83
CA ASP A 97 -4.72 -17.70 -19.44
C ASP A 97 -4.14 -17.49 -20.85
#